data_AF-A0A5N8UIS2-F1
#
_entry.id   AF-A0A5N8UIS2-F1
#
_cell.length_a   1.000
_cell.length_b   1.000
_cell.length_c   1.000
_cell.angle_alpha   90.00
_cell.angle_beta   90.00
_cell.angle_gamma   90.00
#
_symmetry.space_group_name_H-M   'P 1'
#
loop_
_entity.id
_entity.type
_entity.pdbx_description
1 polymer ?
#
loop_
_entity_poly.entity_id
_entity_poly.type
_entity_poly.pdbx_seq_one_letter_code
_entity_poly.pdbx_strand_id
1 'polypeptide(L)'
;MMLFMGCSNSDVEEETEPDVEVHTEPEPVLLPSFDDVVIKDGFTFDMQRAVKIDISFSQMQGFTVISVYSATDPDTNTPINLLEKAEIHNAMKYTSLLPVPSYAESMVVVINGDSYAELELPIDKTNHIHYLVE
;
A
#
# COMPACT_ATOMS: atom_id res chain seq x y z
N MET A 1 8.63 -21.85 -59.46
CA MET A 1 9.79 -20.98 -59.75
C MET A 1 9.27 -19.59 -60.06
N MET A 2 9.63 -18.53 -59.30
CA MET A 2 10.95 -17.85 -59.28
C MET A 2 11.27 -17.17 -60.62
N LEU A 3 11.79 -15.96 -60.69
CA LEU A 3 12.02 -14.85 -59.73
C LEU A 3 12.50 -13.67 -60.60
N PHE A 4 12.03 -12.43 -60.43
CA PHE A 4 12.66 -11.30 -61.13
C PHE A 4 12.56 -9.95 -60.40
N MET A 5 13.60 -9.16 -60.66
CA MET A 5 13.75 -7.70 -60.51
C MET A 5 14.09 -7.13 -59.13
N GLY A 6 15.26 -6.48 -59.09
CA GLY A 6 15.72 -5.55 -58.07
C GLY A 6 17.23 -5.31 -58.21
N CYS A 7 17.65 -4.15 -58.75
CA CYS A 7 18.92 -3.45 -58.48
C CYS A 7 19.11 -2.20 -59.37
N SER A 8 19.68 -1.14 -58.79
CA SER A 8 19.95 0.25 -59.27
C SER A 8 18.92 1.28 -58.79
N ASN A 9 19.22 2.45 -58.19
CA ASN A 9 20.42 3.10 -57.57
C ASN A 9 19.87 4.01 -56.40
N SER A 10 20.57 4.84 -55.63
CA SER A 10 21.93 5.45 -55.69
C SER A 10 22.43 5.85 -54.28
N ASP A 11 23.62 6.45 -54.21
CA ASP A 11 24.22 7.18 -53.08
C ASP A 11 23.43 8.38 -52.49
N VAL A 12 23.86 8.79 -51.27
CA VAL A 12 24.37 10.13 -50.86
C VAL A 12 23.79 10.75 -49.57
N GLU A 13 24.73 11.19 -48.72
CA GLU A 13 24.71 12.06 -47.52
C GLU A 13 24.54 11.48 -46.10
N GLU A 14 25.42 11.99 -45.24
CA GLU A 14 25.63 11.73 -43.81
C GLU A 14 25.37 13.06 -43.08
N GLU A 15 24.39 13.13 -42.18
CA GLU A 15 24.42 14.08 -41.07
C GLU A 15 24.01 13.37 -39.79
N THR A 16 24.78 13.61 -38.73
CA THR A 16 24.59 13.00 -37.42
C THR A 16 23.82 13.96 -36.53
N GLU A 17 22.54 13.70 -36.31
CA GLU A 17 21.75 14.46 -35.33
C GLU A 17 22.24 14.14 -33.91
N PRO A 18 22.50 15.14 -33.05
CA PRO A 18 22.84 14.89 -31.65
C PRO A 18 21.58 14.51 -30.89
N ASP A 19 21.51 13.25 -30.44
CA ASP A 19 20.46 12.76 -29.55
C ASP A 19 20.52 13.51 -28.22
N VAL A 20 19.61 14.47 -28.04
CA VAL A 20 19.46 15.20 -26.78
C VAL A 20 18.67 14.30 -25.85
N GLU A 21 19.36 13.64 -24.92
CA GLU A 21 18.72 12.91 -23.82
C GLU A 21 17.84 13.86 -23.00
N VAL A 22 16.56 13.95 -23.38
CA VAL A 22 15.54 14.62 -22.57
C VAL A 22 15.31 13.74 -21.36
N HIS A 23 15.93 14.11 -20.24
CA HIS A 23 15.58 13.59 -18.93
C HIS A 23 14.16 14.02 -18.56
N THR A 24 13.17 13.30 -19.07
CA THR A 24 11.79 13.36 -18.60
C THR A 24 11.80 12.84 -17.17
N GLU A 25 11.75 13.75 -16.19
CA GLU A 25 11.43 13.38 -14.81
C GLU A 25 10.11 12.59 -14.82
N PRO A 26 10.03 11.42 -14.17
CA PRO A 26 8.80 10.63 -14.19
C PRO A 26 7.70 11.44 -13.50
N GLU A 27 6.68 11.81 -14.27
CA GLU A 27 5.50 12.50 -13.75
C GLU A 27 4.94 11.72 -12.55
N PRO A 28 4.54 12.39 -11.46
CA PRO A 28 4.01 11.71 -10.29
C PRO A 28 2.75 10.95 -10.70
N VAL A 29 2.81 9.61 -10.61
CA VAL A 29 1.66 8.75 -10.86
C VAL A 29 0.60 9.08 -9.81
N LEU A 30 -0.38 9.90 -10.21
CA LEU A 30 -1.57 10.17 -9.42
C LEU A 30 -2.34 8.86 -9.29
N LEU A 31 -2.17 8.21 -8.14
CA LEU A 31 -2.98 7.06 -7.76
C LEU A 31 -4.46 7.49 -7.81
N PRO A 32 -5.36 6.63 -8.31
CA PRO A 32 -6.77 6.98 -8.40
C PRO A 32 -7.32 7.35 -7.02
N SER A 33 -8.20 8.35 -6.96
CA SER A 33 -9.01 8.58 -5.77
C SER A 33 -9.77 7.29 -5.47
N PHE A 34 -9.62 6.78 -4.25
CA PHE A 34 -10.30 5.56 -3.78
C PHE A 34 -11.77 5.86 -3.44
N ASP A 35 -12.46 6.59 -4.31
CA ASP A 35 -13.81 7.07 -4.09
C ASP A 35 -14.72 5.89 -3.72
N ASP A 36 -15.31 5.98 -2.53
CA ASP A 36 -16.23 5.03 -1.91
C ASP A 36 -15.70 3.60 -1.63
N VAL A 37 -14.58 3.48 -0.90
CA VAL A 37 -14.42 2.27 -0.05
C VAL A 37 -15.40 2.37 1.12
N VAL A 38 -16.48 1.59 1.06
CA VAL A 38 -17.51 1.50 2.11
C VAL A 38 -16.90 0.84 3.35
N ILE A 39 -16.49 1.65 4.32
CA ILE A 39 -15.91 1.15 5.56
C ILE A 39 -17.02 0.70 6.51
N LYS A 40 -16.76 -0.40 7.21
CA LYS A 40 -17.71 -0.98 8.16
C LYS A 40 -17.95 0.02 9.30
N ASP A 41 -19.22 0.23 9.65
CA ASP A 41 -19.72 1.26 10.57
C ASP A 41 -19.80 2.70 10.02
N GLY A 42 -19.60 2.89 8.71
CA GLY A 42 -20.18 4.04 7.98
C GLY A 42 -19.50 5.39 8.16
N PHE A 43 -18.26 5.41 8.64
CA PHE A 43 -17.42 6.60 8.59
C PHE A 43 -16.80 6.77 7.19
N THR A 44 -16.66 8.02 6.77
CA THR A 44 -16.10 8.42 5.47
C THR A 44 -14.96 9.41 5.65
N PHE A 45 -14.02 9.45 4.71
CA PHE A 45 -12.89 10.37 4.73
C PHE A 45 -12.85 11.19 3.44
N ASP A 46 -12.82 12.53 3.54
CA ASP A 46 -12.77 13.44 2.38
C ASP A 46 -11.48 13.27 1.54
N MET A 47 -10.40 12.82 2.19
CA MET A 47 -9.12 12.51 1.56
C MET A 47 -8.53 11.26 2.20
N GLN A 48 -8.03 10.36 1.37
CA GLN A 48 -7.48 9.07 1.79
C GLN A 48 -6.20 8.71 1.06
N ARG A 49 -5.38 7.87 1.71
CA ARG A 49 -4.17 7.24 1.16
C ARG A 49 -4.22 5.75 1.44
N ALA A 50 -3.61 4.95 0.56
CA ALA A 50 -3.43 3.52 0.81
C ALA A 50 -2.22 3.30 1.74
N VAL A 51 -2.43 2.63 2.87
CA VAL A 51 -1.36 2.21 3.79
C VAL A 51 -1.22 0.70 3.76
N LYS A 52 0.02 0.24 3.57
CA LYS A 52 0.35 -1.17 3.65
C LYS A 52 0.78 -1.52 5.07
N ILE A 53 0.20 -2.57 5.62
CA ILE A 53 0.53 -3.07 6.95
C ILE A 53 1.26 -4.41 6.80
N ASP A 54 2.41 -4.57 7.43
CA ASP A 54 3.17 -5.82 7.54
C ASP A 54 3.49 -6.10 9.02
N ILE A 55 2.72 -7.01 9.62
CA ILE A 55 2.94 -7.48 11.00
C ILE A 55 3.58 -8.87 10.93
N SER A 56 4.74 -9.02 11.56
CA SER A 56 5.44 -10.30 11.73
C SER A 56 5.32 -10.75 13.17
N PHE A 57 5.32 -12.06 13.40
CA PHE A 57 5.26 -12.66 14.74
C PHE A 57 6.54 -13.47 15.00
N SER A 58 7.11 -13.33 16.19
CA SER A 58 8.28 -14.11 16.66
C SER A 58 8.05 -15.63 16.59
N GLN A 59 6.82 -16.04 16.86
CA GLN A 59 6.36 -17.43 16.89
C GLN A 59 5.12 -17.64 16.01
N MET A 60 4.89 -18.87 15.57
CA MET A 60 3.72 -19.23 14.75
C MET A 60 2.42 -19.14 15.55
N GLN A 61 1.51 -18.30 15.08
CA GLN A 61 0.19 -18.11 15.66
C GLN A 61 -0.73 -19.25 15.22
N GLY A 62 -1.21 -20.07 16.16
CA GLY A 62 -2.18 -21.14 15.86
C GLY A 62 -3.53 -20.57 15.42
N PHE A 63 -4.01 -19.56 16.15
CA PHE A 63 -5.16 -18.72 15.80
C PHE A 63 -4.93 -17.31 16.39
N THR A 64 -5.23 -16.27 15.62
CA THR A 64 -5.17 -14.88 16.09
C THR A 64 -6.17 -14.02 15.32
N VAL A 65 -6.85 -13.12 16.01
CA VAL A 65 -7.76 -12.14 15.40
C VAL A 65 -7.12 -10.77 15.44
N ILE A 66 -6.87 -10.19 14.27
CA ILE A 66 -6.30 -8.85 14.11
C ILE A 66 -7.44 -7.91 13.73
N SER A 67 -7.59 -6.83 14.49
CA SER A 67 -8.52 -5.74 14.17
C SER A 67 -7.71 -4.46 13.97
N VAL A 68 -7.95 -3.76 12.86
CA VAL A 68 -7.22 -2.55 12.48
C VAL A 68 -8.18 -1.38 12.46
N TYR A 69 -7.77 -0.28 13.10
CA TYR A 69 -8.58 0.90 13.38
C TYR A 69 -7.84 2.16 12.90
N SER A 70 -8.59 3.18 12.46
CA SER A 70 -7.99 4.42 11.94
C SER A 70 -7.58 5.43 13.03
N ALA A 71 -8.09 5.30 14.25
CA ALA A 71 -7.87 6.26 15.34
C ALA A 71 -8.21 5.66 16.72
N THR A 72 -7.76 6.35 17.77
CA THR A 72 -8.27 6.21 19.15
C THR A 72 -9.22 7.36 19.47
N ASP A 73 -10.32 7.07 20.16
CA ASP A 73 -11.22 8.09 20.71
C ASP A 73 -10.52 8.85 21.86
N PRO A 74 -10.42 10.19 21.80
CA PRO A 74 -9.70 10.98 22.81
C PRO A 74 -10.41 11.07 24.16
N ASP A 75 -11.72 10.84 24.23
CA ASP A 75 -12.51 10.91 25.47
C ASP A 75 -12.49 9.57 26.23
N THR A 76 -12.47 8.44 25.51
CA THR A 76 -12.51 7.08 26.11
C THR A 76 -11.17 6.35 26.09
N ASN A 77 -10.21 6.79 25.27
CA ASN A 77 -8.99 6.05 24.93
C ASN A 77 -9.27 4.64 24.38
N THR A 78 -10.30 4.48 23.54
CA THR A 78 -10.60 3.20 22.88
C THR A 78 -10.43 3.27 21.36
N PRO A 79 -10.00 2.19 20.68
CA PRO A 79 -9.95 2.14 19.21
C PRO A 79 -11.32 2.38 18.57
N ILE A 80 -11.37 3.25 17.58
CA ILE A 80 -12.56 3.60 16.80
C ILE A 80 -12.28 3.51 15.30
N ASN A 81 -13.33 3.55 14.49
CA ASN A 81 -13.24 3.49 13.03
C ASN A 81 -12.55 2.19 12.55
N LEU A 82 -13.22 1.04 12.73
CA LEU A 82 -12.73 -0.27 12.33
C LEU A 82 -12.59 -0.37 10.80
N LEU A 83 -11.34 -0.44 10.31
CA LEU A 83 -11.00 -0.56 8.90
C LEU A 83 -11.04 -2.02 8.44
N GLU A 84 -10.45 -2.93 9.21
CA GLU A 84 -10.38 -4.35 8.89
C GLU A 84 -10.49 -5.21 10.16
N LYS A 85 -11.08 -6.39 10.02
CA LYS A 85 -10.95 -7.47 11.00
C LYS A 85 -10.63 -8.77 10.27
N ALA A 86 -9.46 -9.33 10.55
CA ALA A 86 -8.93 -10.54 9.93
C ALA A 86 -8.70 -11.65 10.96
N GLU A 87 -8.85 -12.89 10.53
CA GLU A 87 -8.51 -14.09 11.32
C GLU A 87 -7.34 -14.80 10.61
N ILE A 88 -6.25 -15.04 11.34
CA ILE A 88 -5.08 -15.77 10.82
C ILE A 88 -4.91 -17.09 11.56
N HIS A 89 -4.51 -18.12 10.81
CA HIS A 89 -4.35 -19.50 11.31
C HIS A 89 -3.01 -20.07 10.86
N ASN A 90 -2.26 -20.68 11.78
CA ASN A 90 -0.94 -21.28 11.53
C ASN A 90 0.01 -20.35 10.75
N ALA A 91 0.06 -19.07 11.13
CA ALA A 91 0.74 -18.01 10.40
C ALA A 91 1.79 -17.28 11.26
N MET A 92 2.87 -16.81 10.63
CA MET A 92 3.88 -15.94 11.26
C MET A 92 3.85 -14.51 10.71
N LYS A 93 2.89 -14.20 9.83
CA LYS A 93 2.76 -12.88 9.21
C LYS A 93 1.31 -12.55 8.88
N TYR A 94 0.97 -11.28 9.03
CA TYR A 94 -0.22 -10.64 8.48
C TYR A 94 0.21 -9.49 7.56
N THR A 95 -0.48 -9.36 6.42
CA THR A 95 -0.28 -8.25 5.48
C THR A 95 -1.63 -7.79 4.95
N SER A 96 -1.90 -6.49 4.99
CA SER A 96 -3.06 -5.86 4.34
C SER A 96 -2.67 -4.53 3.68
N LEU A 97 -3.56 -3.99 2.84
CA LEU A 97 -3.45 -2.70 2.18
C LEU A 97 -4.79 -1.98 2.37
N LEU A 98 -4.82 -0.97 3.22
CA LEU A 98 -6.05 -0.33 3.68
C LEU A 98 -6.12 1.13 3.27
N PRO A 99 -7.30 1.65 2.87
CA PRO A 99 -7.51 3.09 2.76
C PRO A 99 -7.60 3.69 4.17
N VAL A 100 -6.86 4.77 4.40
CA VAL A 100 -6.85 5.51 5.66
C VAL A 100 -6.94 7.01 5.39
N PRO A 101 -7.33 7.86 6.35
CA PRO A 101 -7.31 9.30 6.15
C PRO A 101 -5.92 9.79 5.76
N SER A 102 -5.82 10.72 4.81
CA SER A 102 -4.52 11.26 4.38
C SER A 102 -3.73 11.94 5.50
N TYR A 103 -4.42 12.38 6.56
CA TYR A 103 -3.83 13.01 7.75
C TYR A 103 -3.46 12.02 8.88
N ALA A 104 -3.82 10.74 8.78
CA ALA A 104 -3.54 9.78 9.85
C ALA A 104 -2.04 9.50 9.92
N GLU A 105 -1.37 9.80 11.04
CA GLU A 105 0.07 9.56 11.24
C GLU A 105 0.36 8.16 11.82
N SER A 106 -0.64 7.55 12.45
CA SER A 106 -0.59 6.21 13.04
C SER A 106 -1.86 5.42 12.71
N MET A 107 -1.85 4.14 13.03
CA MET A 107 -3.03 3.27 13.04
C MET A 107 -3.04 2.46 14.34
N VAL A 108 -4.22 2.10 14.82
CA VAL A 108 -4.34 1.28 16.03
C VAL A 108 -4.63 -0.15 15.62
N VAL A 109 -3.80 -1.08 16.07
CA VAL A 109 -3.96 -2.51 15.80
C VAL A 109 -4.21 -3.24 17.11
N VAL A 110 -5.33 -3.95 17.19
CA VAL A 110 -5.67 -4.84 18.30
C VAL A 110 -5.43 -6.27 17.86
N ILE A 111 -4.46 -6.93 18.48
CA ILE A 111 -4.14 -8.33 18.27
C ILE A 111 -4.73 -9.13 19.42
N ASN A 112 -5.70 -9.99 19.12
CA ASN A 112 -6.36 -10.87 20.08
C ASN A 112 -5.84 -12.30 19.92
N GLY A 113 -5.05 -12.74 20.90
CA GLY A 113 -4.51 -14.10 21.05
C GLY A 113 -4.31 -14.41 22.54
N ASP A 114 -3.28 -15.18 22.89
CA ASP A 114 -2.95 -15.49 24.30
C ASP A 114 -2.52 -14.24 25.11
N SER A 115 -2.17 -13.15 24.42
CA SER A 115 -2.02 -11.80 24.98
C SER A 115 -2.87 -10.82 24.16
N TYR A 116 -3.74 -10.07 24.83
CA TYR A 116 -4.44 -8.93 24.22
C TYR A 116 -3.45 -7.76 24.12
N ALA A 117 -3.09 -7.37 22.90
CA ALA A 117 -2.20 -6.23 22.66
C ALA A 117 -2.90 -5.19 21.78
N GLU A 118 -3.07 -3.99 22.32
CA GLU A 118 -3.39 -2.79 21.55
C GLU A 118 -2.09 -2.05 21.24
N LEU A 119 -1.87 -1.74 19.96
CA LEU A 119 -0.63 -1.20 19.44
C LEU A 119 -0.94 0.03 18.57
N GLU A 120 -0.49 1.20 19.00
CA GLU A 120 -0.42 2.36 18.11
C GLU A 120 0.83 2.23 17.24
N LEU A 121 0.64 2.04 15.94
CA LEU A 121 1.71 1.79 14.97
C LEU A 121 1.86 2.99 14.03
N PRO A 122 3.03 3.66 13.99
CA PRO A 122 3.24 4.82 13.13
C PRO A 122 3.32 4.43 11.66
N ILE A 123 2.67 5.22 10.80
CA ILE A 123 2.76 5.10 9.34
C ILE A 123 4.01 5.83 8.87
N ASP A 124 4.89 5.13 8.16
CA ASP A 124 6.12 5.73 7.64
C ASP A 124 5.88 6.66 6.42
N LYS A 125 6.95 7.31 5.97
CA LYS A 125 6.94 8.24 4.84
C LYS A 125 6.59 7.59 3.48
N THR A 126 6.60 6.26 3.42
CA THR A 126 6.24 5.46 2.23
C THR A 126 4.83 4.87 2.33
N ASN A 127 4.04 5.28 3.32
CA ASN A 127 2.72 4.73 3.65
C ASN A 127 2.78 3.27 4.10
N HIS A 128 3.86 2.84 4.75
CA HIS A 128 3.99 1.49 5.30
C HIS A 128 3.99 1.47 6.83
N ILE A 129 3.44 0.39 7.39
CA ILE A 129 3.62 0.00 8.78
C ILE A 129 4.38 -1.32 8.79
N HIS A 130 5.50 -1.34 9.53
CA HIS A 130 6.31 -2.53 9.74
C HIS A 130 6.43 -2.79 11.25
N TYR A 131 5.94 -3.94 11.71
CA TYR A 131 5.97 -4.29 13.14
C TYR A 131 6.35 -5.76 13.37
N LEU A 132 7.03 -6.03 14.48
CA LEU A 132 7.33 -7.37 14.98
C LEU A 132 6.70 -7.53 16.36
N VAL A 133 5.81 -8.51 16.50
CA VAL A 133 5.28 -8.96 17.79
C VAL A 133 6.30 -9.92 18.40
N GLU A 134 6.80 -9.58 19.60
CA GLU A 134 7.74 -10.40 20.39
C GLU A 134 7.06 -11.62 21.04
#